data_AF-A0A8H9QUP5-F1
#
_entry.id   AF-A0A8H9QUP5-F1
#
_cell.length_a   1.000
_cell.length_b   1.000
_cell.length_c   1.000
_cell.angle_alpha   90.00
_cell.angle_beta   90.00
_cell.angle_gamma   90.00
#
_symmetry.space_group_name_H-M   'P 1'
#
loop_
_entity.id
_entity.type
_entity.pdbx_description
1 polymer ?
#
loop_
_entity_poly.entity_id
_entity_poly.type
_entity_poly.pdbx_seq_one_letter_code
_entity_poly.pdbx_strand_id
1 'polypeptide(L)'
;MFISVIIALLGIVPSVFVTGANIVFFGPINGFLISLLGEVIGGWISFKVYRKGIKRFAGNIEGKYELIDKIVKSEGRSVGILIFEGRLIPFIPSGLVTLAAAMSKVNSLIFIIATFLGKIPSILLEVLASYGVILAYQKNIKLVIGIFSLILLFLTVKRIRGNRG
;
A
#
# COMPACT_ATOMS: atom_id res chain seq x y z
N MET A 1 -2.15 -2.86 23.43
CA MET A 1 -0.74 -2.59 23.04
C MET A 1 -0.11 -3.81 22.36
N PHE A 2 -0.07 -4.99 22.99
CA PHE A 2 0.44 -6.23 22.34
C PHE A 2 -0.36 -6.68 21.11
N ILE A 3 -1.68 -6.50 21.07
CA ILE A 3 -2.51 -6.76 19.87
C ILE A 3 -2.14 -5.83 18.71
N SER A 4 -1.91 -4.53 18.97
CA SER A 4 -1.50 -3.55 17.96
C SER A 4 -0.10 -3.87 17.39
N VAL A 5 0.78 -4.38 18.26
CA VAL A 5 2.11 -4.87 17.88
C VAL A 5 2.02 -6.17 17.10
N ILE A 6 1.12 -7.10 17.42
CA ILE A 6 0.85 -8.31 16.62
C ILE A 6 0.23 -7.96 15.25
N ILE A 7 -0.66 -6.96 15.18
CA ILE A 7 -1.26 -6.48 13.93
C ILE A 7 -0.21 -5.80 13.02
N ALA A 8 0.74 -5.06 13.60
CA ALA A 8 1.90 -4.51 12.87
C ALA A 8 2.96 -5.58 12.53
N LEU A 9 3.21 -6.55 13.41
CA LEU A 9 4.19 -7.63 13.26
C LEU A 9 3.72 -8.77 12.34
N LEU A 10 2.41 -8.91 12.09
CA LEU A 10 1.88 -9.80 11.06
C LEU A 10 2.30 -9.40 9.64
N GLY A 11 3.02 -8.27 9.46
CA GLY A 11 3.77 -7.98 8.23
C GLY A 11 2.87 -7.75 7.01
N ILE A 12 1.58 -7.55 7.26
CA ILE A 12 0.55 -7.18 6.30
C ILE A 12 0.23 -5.72 6.60
N VAL A 13 1.14 -4.81 6.32
CA VAL A 13 0.75 -3.41 6.16
C VAL A 13 0.16 -3.34 4.76
N PRO A 14 -1.16 -3.06 4.60
CA PRO A 14 -1.74 -2.88 3.28
C PRO A 14 -0.93 -1.85 2.48
N SER A 15 -0.63 -2.16 1.22
CA SER A 15 0.23 -1.32 0.36
C SER A 15 -0.27 0.13 0.28
N VAL A 16 -1.58 0.33 0.40
CA VAL A 16 -2.22 1.66 0.39
C VAL A 16 -1.63 2.62 1.41
N PHE A 17 -1.18 2.16 2.57
CA PHE A 17 -0.56 3.05 3.56
C PHE A 17 0.80 3.56 3.10
N VAL A 18 1.60 2.70 2.47
CA VAL A 18 2.90 3.06 1.90
C VAL A 18 2.69 3.97 0.69
N THR A 19 1.74 3.63 -0.18
CA THR A 19 1.36 4.45 -1.33
C THR A 19 0.84 5.83 -0.91
N GLY A 20 -0.02 5.89 0.10
CA GLY A 20 -0.50 7.13 0.71
C GLY A 20 0.64 7.99 1.23
N ALA A 21 1.60 7.40 1.96
CA ALA A 21 2.79 8.12 2.41
C ALA A 21 3.60 8.68 1.23
N ASN A 22 3.87 7.86 0.20
CA ASN A 22 4.59 8.31 -0.99
C ASN A 22 3.88 9.47 -1.70
N ILE A 23 2.54 9.47 -1.75
CA ILE A 23 1.76 10.58 -2.34
C ILE A 23 1.89 11.85 -1.51
N VAL A 24 1.86 11.75 -0.18
CA VAL A 24 2.01 12.91 0.71
C VAL A 24 3.38 13.57 0.52
N PHE A 25 4.46 12.78 0.39
CA PHE A 25 5.82 13.30 0.28
C PHE A 25 6.22 13.73 -1.14
N PHE A 26 5.81 12.97 -2.16
CA PHE A 26 6.30 13.15 -3.53
C PHE A 26 5.23 13.62 -4.53
N GLY A 27 3.97 13.73 -4.09
CA GLY A 27 2.83 14.04 -4.95
C GLY A 27 2.26 12.79 -5.65
N PRO A 28 1.10 12.90 -6.32
CA PRO A 28 0.37 11.75 -6.85
C PRO A 28 1.13 10.99 -7.95
N ILE A 29 1.79 11.69 -8.88
CA ILE A 29 2.50 11.08 -10.02
C ILE A 29 3.78 10.38 -9.56
N ASN A 30 4.65 11.10 -8.83
CA ASN A 30 5.90 10.50 -8.35
C ASN A 30 5.62 9.46 -7.25
N GLY A 31 4.61 9.69 -6.41
CA GLY A 31 4.16 8.74 -5.42
C GLY A 31 3.68 7.42 -6.04
N PHE A 32 2.97 7.48 -7.18
CA PHE A 32 2.62 6.31 -7.97
C PHE A 32 3.87 5.56 -8.46
N LEU A 33 4.81 6.26 -9.12
CA LEU A 33 6.01 5.64 -9.69
C LEU A 33 6.90 5.00 -8.62
N ILE A 34 7.15 5.71 -7.52
CA ILE A 34 7.95 5.23 -6.39
C ILE A 34 7.28 4.00 -5.76
N SER A 35 5.96 4.04 -5.59
CA SER A 35 5.21 2.90 -5.05
C SER A 35 5.29 1.69 -5.98
N LEU A 36 5.10 1.88 -7.28
CA LEU A 36 5.15 0.80 -8.26
C LEU A 36 6.52 0.13 -8.31
N LEU A 37 7.59 0.93 -8.40
CA LEU A 37 8.95 0.41 -8.42
C LEU A 37 9.32 -0.25 -7.09
N GLY A 38 8.96 0.38 -5.96
CA GLY A 38 9.19 -0.16 -4.63
C GLY A 38 8.50 -1.51 -4.42
N GLU A 39 7.26 -1.65 -4.89
CA GLU A 39 6.49 -2.89 -4.77
C GLU A 39 7.07 -4.02 -5.62
N VAL A 40 7.53 -3.71 -6.83
CA VAL A 40 8.12 -4.69 -7.75
C VAL A 40 9.49 -5.13 -7.27
N ILE A 41 10.36 -4.19 -6.88
CA ILE A 41 11.71 -4.48 -6.38
C ILE A 41 11.61 -5.20 -5.03
N GLY A 42 10.85 -4.65 -4.08
CA GLY A 42 10.64 -5.24 -2.76
C GLY A 42 9.98 -6.61 -2.86
N GLY A 43 8.93 -6.74 -3.68
CA GLY A 43 8.26 -8.01 -3.95
C GLY A 43 9.19 -9.07 -4.54
N TRP A 44 10.08 -8.69 -5.46
CA TRP A 44 11.06 -9.60 -6.05
C TRP A 44 12.14 -10.05 -5.05
N ILE A 45 12.63 -9.13 -4.20
CA ILE A 45 13.57 -9.46 -3.12
C ILE A 45 12.90 -10.42 -2.14
N SER A 46 11.70 -10.08 -1.67
CA SER A 46 10.91 -10.93 -0.78
C SER A 46 10.66 -12.30 -1.41
N PHE A 47 10.29 -12.37 -2.69
CA PHE A 47 10.11 -13.63 -3.42
C PHE A 47 11.37 -14.51 -3.38
N LYS A 48 12.56 -13.93 -3.58
CA LYS A 48 13.82 -14.68 -3.50
C LYS A 48 14.13 -15.16 -2.08
N VAL A 49 13.93 -14.29 -1.08
CA VAL A 49 14.15 -14.63 0.34
C VAL A 49 13.20 -15.74 0.78
N TYR A 50 11.92 -15.57 0.50
CA TYR A 50 10.86 -16.53 0.75
C TYR A 50 11.19 -17.86 0.08
N ARG A 51 11.51 -17.89 -1.21
CA ARG A 51 11.84 -19.15 -1.88
C ARG A 51 13.06 -19.88 -1.28
N LYS A 52 14.04 -19.15 -0.71
CA LYS A 52 15.16 -19.75 0.00
C LYS A 52 14.79 -20.25 1.40
N GLY A 53 13.94 -19.53 2.13
CA GLY A 53 13.57 -19.83 3.53
C GLY A 53 12.31 -20.70 3.73
N ILE A 54 11.44 -20.81 2.73
CA ILE A 54 10.08 -21.36 2.84
C ILE A 54 10.03 -22.88 3.05
N LYS A 55 11.12 -23.64 2.84
CA LYS A 55 11.14 -25.08 3.14
C LYS A 55 10.65 -25.40 4.57
N ARG A 56 10.71 -24.45 5.51
CA ARG A 56 10.23 -24.61 6.90
C ARG A 56 8.81 -24.10 7.18
N PHE A 57 8.21 -23.28 6.31
CA PHE A 57 6.92 -22.60 6.57
C PHE A 57 5.79 -22.96 5.59
N ALA A 58 6.10 -23.67 4.50
CA ALA A 58 5.15 -24.03 3.45
C ALA A 58 3.88 -24.73 3.97
N GLY A 59 3.99 -25.61 4.97
CA GLY A 59 2.86 -26.39 5.49
C GLY A 59 1.81 -25.61 6.29
N ASN A 60 2.08 -24.36 6.70
CA ASN A 60 1.20 -23.62 7.63
C ASN A 60 0.18 -22.68 6.95
N ILE A 61 0.28 -22.49 5.63
CA ILE A 61 -0.51 -21.50 4.87
C ILE A 61 -1.35 -22.17 3.76
N GLU A 62 -0.94 -23.36 3.30
CA GLU A 62 -1.69 -24.18 2.35
C GLU A 62 -3.07 -24.54 2.93
N GLY A 63 -4.14 -24.33 2.16
CA GLY A 63 -5.53 -24.58 2.58
C GLY A 63 -6.25 -23.41 3.28
N LYS A 64 -5.58 -22.28 3.54
CA LYS A 64 -6.23 -21.13 4.22
C LYS A 64 -6.90 -20.13 3.27
N TYR A 65 -6.42 -20.03 2.03
CA TYR A 65 -6.91 -19.06 1.05
C TYR A 65 -6.93 -19.67 -0.35
N GLU A 66 -8.08 -19.60 -1.02
CA GLU A 66 -8.28 -20.20 -2.35
C GLU A 66 -7.28 -19.66 -3.41
N LEU A 67 -6.99 -18.36 -3.37
CA LEU A 67 -6.01 -17.73 -4.26
C LEU A 67 -4.61 -18.31 -4.06
N ILE A 68 -4.21 -18.56 -2.81
CA ILE A 68 -2.89 -19.11 -2.49
C ILE A 68 -2.79 -20.54 -3.04
N ASP A 69 -3.79 -21.37 -2.77
CA ASP A 69 -3.80 -22.76 -3.23
C ASP A 69 -3.79 -22.84 -4.76
N LYS A 70 -4.55 -21.97 -5.45
CA LYS A 70 -4.54 -21.88 -6.92
C LYS A 70 -3.16 -21.52 -7.46
N ILE A 71 -2.48 -20.52 -6.88
CA ILE A 71 -1.14 -20.09 -7.30
C ILE A 71 -0.11 -21.20 -7.04
N VAL A 72 -0.17 -21.85 -5.88
CA VAL A 72 0.79 -22.90 -5.48
C VAL A 72 0.65 -24.15 -6.34
N LYS A 73 -0.58 -24.59 -6.63
CA LYS A 73 -0.87 -25.81 -7.40
C LYS A 73 -0.76 -25.63 -8.92
N SER A 74 -0.73 -24.40 -9.40
CA SER A 74 -0.60 -24.12 -10.83
C SER A 74 0.84 -24.26 -11.31
N GLU A 75 1.00 -24.55 -12.61
CA GLU A 75 2.31 -24.65 -13.25
C GLU A 75 2.41 -23.80 -14.52
N GLY A 76 3.64 -23.55 -14.97
CA GLY A 76 3.92 -22.85 -16.22
C GLY A 76 3.42 -21.41 -16.25
N ARG A 77 2.80 -21.01 -17.38
CA ARG A 77 2.32 -19.63 -17.61
C ARG A 77 1.10 -19.28 -16.77
N SER A 78 0.27 -20.26 -16.39
CA SER A 78 -0.95 -20.06 -15.62
C SER A 78 -0.68 -19.45 -14.24
N VAL A 79 0.46 -19.75 -13.63
CA VAL A 79 0.87 -19.12 -12.36
C VAL A 79 1.06 -17.62 -12.52
N GLY A 80 1.63 -17.17 -13.63
CA GLY A 80 1.81 -15.75 -13.92
C GLY A 80 0.48 -15.01 -14.03
N ILE A 81 -0.52 -15.63 -14.65
CA ILE A 81 -1.88 -15.07 -14.78
C ILE A 81 -2.52 -14.94 -13.39
N LEU A 82 -2.45 -15.97 -12.55
CA LEU A 82 -3.01 -15.92 -11.20
C LEU A 82 -2.30 -14.89 -10.30
N ILE A 83 -0.98 -14.73 -10.44
CA ILE A 83 -0.24 -13.67 -9.76
C ILE A 83 -0.73 -12.30 -10.24
N PHE A 84 -0.88 -12.11 -11.55
CA PHE A 84 -1.39 -10.86 -12.12
C PHE A 84 -2.79 -10.53 -11.57
N GLU A 85 -3.72 -11.48 -11.61
CA GLU A 85 -5.07 -11.35 -11.06
C GLU A 85 -5.05 -10.99 -9.56
N GLY A 86 -4.23 -11.69 -8.77
CA GLY A 86 -4.07 -11.40 -7.35
C GLY A 86 -3.48 -10.02 -7.07
N ARG A 87 -2.79 -9.42 -8.05
CA ARG A 87 -2.19 -8.07 -7.95
C ARG A 87 -3.10 -6.97 -8.48
N LEU A 88 -4.12 -7.30 -9.28
CA LEU A 88 -5.10 -6.34 -9.79
C LEU A 88 -5.95 -5.75 -8.67
N ILE A 89 -6.31 -6.59 -7.69
CA ILE A 89 -7.21 -6.21 -6.61
C ILE A 89 -6.42 -5.34 -5.62
N PRO A 90 -6.79 -4.05 -5.46
CA PRO A 90 -6.14 -3.18 -4.50
C PRO A 90 -6.36 -3.69 -3.08
N PHE A 91 -5.48 -3.28 -2.17
CA PHE A 91 -5.53 -3.64 -0.74
C PHE A 91 -5.27 -5.11 -0.41
N ILE A 92 -5.17 -6.00 -1.41
CA ILE A 92 -4.64 -7.35 -1.16
C ILE A 92 -3.21 -7.19 -0.62
N PRO A 93 -2.90 -7.79 0.53
CA PRO A 93 -1.56 -7.77 1.09
C PRO A 93 -0.55 -8.35 0.10
N SER A 94 0.35 -7.51 -0.38
CA SER A 94 1.32 -7.93 -1.38
C SER A 94 2.22 -9.07 -0.90
N GLY A 95 2.45 -9.19 0.41
CA GLY A 95 3.17 -10.31 1.02
C GLY A 95 2.51 -11.67 0.75
N LEU A 96 1.17 -11.75 0.74
CA LEU A 96 0.45 -13.02 0.51
C LEU A 96 0.67 -13.55 -0.90
N VAL A 97 0.49 -12.70 -1.91
CA VAL A 97 0.70 -13.07 -3.31
C VAL A 97 2.18 -13.41 -3.57
N THR A 98 3.11 -12.66 -2.96
CA THR A 98 4.55 -12.95 -3.05
C THR A 98 4.91 -14.29 -2.42
N LEU A 99 4.33 -14.62 -1.27
CA LEU A 99 4.54 -15.88 -0.58
C LEU A 99 4.00 -17.06 -1.38
N ALA A 100 2.76 -16.95 -1.88
CA ALA A 100 2.15 -17.96 -2.75
C ALA A 100 2.99 -18.19 -4.02
N ALA A 101 3.43 -17.10 -4.65
CA ALA A 101 4.32 -17.18 -5.80
C ALA A 101 5.66 -17.87 -5.46
N ALA A 102 6.26 -17.55 -4.31
CA ALA A 102 7.52 -18.14 -3.89
C ALA A 102 7.43 -19.66 -3.65
N MET A 103 6.27 -20.15 -3.18
CA MET A 103 5.95 -21.56 -3.00
C MET A 103 5.68 -22.30 -4.32
N SER A 104 5.15 -21.60 -5.33
CA SER A 104 4.92 -22.17 -6.66
C SER A 104 6.22 -22.44 -7.45
N LYS A 105 6.11 -23.10 -8.60
CA LYS A 105 7.23 -23.30 -9.55
C LYS A 105 7.49 -22.12 -10.50
N VAL A 106 6.84 -20.95 -10.31
CA VAL A 106 7.00 -19.79 -11.21
C VAL A 106 8.45 -19.31 -11.29
N ASN A 107 8.93 -18.91 -12.45
CA ASN A 107 10.26 -18.31 -12.58
C ASN A 107 10.22 -16.81 -12.16
N SER A 108 11.41 -16.23 -11.90
CA SER A 108 11.49 -14.85 -11.41
C SER A 108 11.03 -13.80 -12.42
N LEU A 109 11.23 -14.03 -13.72
CA LEU A 109 10.84 -13.07 -14.76
C LEU A 109 9.32 -12.97 -14.89
N ILE A 110 8.63 -14.11 -14.91
CA ILE A 110 7.16 -14.16 -14.94
C ILE A 110 6.60 -13.48 -13.70
N PHE A 111 7.18 -13.73 -12.51
CA PHE A 111 6.76 -13.05 -11.29
C PHE A 111 6.90 -11.52 -11.38
N ILE A 112 8.04 -11.02 -11.86
CA ILE A 112 8.29 -9.57 -12.00
C ILE A 112 7.29 -8.95 -12.99
N ILE A 113 7.13 -9.55 -14.17
CA ILE A 113 6.23 -9.01 -15.21
C ILE A 113 4.78 -9.01 -14.74
N ALA A 114 4.31 -10.14 -14.18
CA ALA A 114 2.96 -10.25 -13.65
C ALA A 114 2.71 -9.25 -12.51
N THR A 115 3.69 -9.08 -11.61
CA THR A 115 3.59 -8.12 -10.50
C THR A 115 3.59 -6.68 -11.01
N PHE A 116 4.48 -6.32 -11.93
CA PHE A 116 4.57 -4.98 -12.50
C PHE A 116 3.27 -4.60 -13.19
N LEU A 117 2.78 -5.43 -14.12
CA LEU A 117 1.54 -5.16 -14.86
C LEU A 117 0.31 -5.18 -13.95
N GLY A 118 0.24 -6.11 -13.00
CA GLY A 118 -0.90 -6.23 -12.09
C GLY A 118 -0.97 -5.08 -11.09
N LYS A 119 0.18 -4.54 -10.65
CA LYS A 119 0.21 -3.44 -9.68
C LYS A 119 -0.08 -2.07 -10.28
N ILE A 120 0.08 -1.86 -11.58
CA ILE A 120 -0.30 -0.59 -12.23
C ILE A 120 -1.75 -0.18 -11.89
N PRO A 121 -2.78 -1.00 -12.18
CA PRO A 121 -4.16 -0.64 -11.85
C PRO A 121 -4.43 -0.60 -10.34
N SER A 122 -3.87 -1.53 -9.56
CA SER A 122 -4.00 -1.53 -8.09
C SER A 122 -3.48 -0.24 -7.46
N ILE A 123 -2.25 0.16 -7.79
CA ILE A 123 -1.63 1.37 -7.23
C ILE A 123 -2.34 2.61 -7.74
N LEU A 124 -2.84 2.63 -8.98
CA LEU A 124 -3.65 3.75 -9.46
C LEU A 124 -4.91 3.94 -8.60
N LEU A 125 -5.62 2.86 -8.27
CA LEU A 125 -6.77 2.90 -7.36
C LEU A 125 -6.37 3.33 -5.95
N GLU A 126 -5.25 2.81 -5.43
CA GLU A 126 -4.71 3.21 -4.12
C GLU A 126 -4.34 4.70 -4.09
N VAL A 127 -3.81 5.24 -5.19
CA VAL A 127 -3.48 6.66 -5.35
C VAL A 127 -4.74 7.50 -5.36
N LEU A 128 -5.76 7.12 -6.14
CA LEU A 128 -7.03 7.85 -6.20
C LEU A 128 -7.72 7.87 -4.83
N ALA A 129 -7.78 6.72 -4.15
CA ALA A 129 -8.36 6.60 -2.82
C ALA A 129 -7.59 7.45 -1.80
N SER A 130 -6.26 7.32 -1.75
CA SER A 130 -5.42 8.04 -0.79
C SER A 130 -5.45 9.55 -1.05
N TYR A 131 -5.34 9.97 -2.31
CA TYR A 131 -5.34 11.38 -2.69
C TYR A 131 -6.69 12.05 -2.38
N GLY A 132 -7.80 11.35 -2.61
CA GLY A 132 -9.14 11.82 -2.25
C GLY A 132 -9.28 12.06 -0.74
N VAL A 133 -8.81 11.12 0.08
CA VAL A 133 -8.81 11.26 1.55
C VAL A 133 -7.93 12.43 1.98
N ILE A 134 -6.70 12.53 1.44
CA ILE A 134 -5.75 13.60 1.77
C ILE A 134 -6.35 14.98 1.45
N LEU A 135 -6.97 15.15 0.28
CA LEU A 135 -7.62 16.39 -0.12
C LEU A 135 -8.77 16.78 0.82
N ALA A 136 -9.63 15.82 1.18
CA ALA A 136 -10.73 16.04 2.10
C ALA A 136 -10.23 16.51 3.48
N TYR A 137 -9.19 15.86 4.01
CA TYR A 137 -8.56 16.26 5.28
C TYR A 137 -7.87 17.63 5.19
N GLN A 138 -7.11 17.91 4.13
CA GLN A 138 -6.47 19.21 3.94
C GLN A 138 -7.48 20.35 3.83
N LYS A 139 -8.61 20.13 3.14
CA LYS A 139 -9.67 21.14 3.03
C LYS A 139 -10.23 21.49 4.42
N ASN A 140 -10.52 20.49 5.24
CA ASN A 140 -11.04 20.69 6.59
C ASN A 140 -10.03 21.39 7.51
N ILE A 141 -8.75 21.00 7.46
CA ILE A 141 -7.69 21.62 8.28
C ILE A 141 -7.45 23.07 7.84
N LYS A 142 -7.40 23.36 6.53
CA LYS A 142 -7.25 24.73 6.01
C LYS A 142 -8.41 25.63 6.43
N LEU A 143 -9.64 25.12 6.45
CA LEU A 143 -10.81 25.85 6.94
C LEU A 143 -10.71 26.16 8.45
N VAL A 144 -10.32 25.18 9.26
CA VAL A 144 -10.13 25.37 10.72
C VAL A 144 -9.05 26.41 11.00
N ILE A 145 -7.90 26.32 10.33
CA ILE A 145 -6.81 27.29 10.46
C ILE A 145 -7.30 28.69 10.03
N GLY A 146 -8.02 28.79 8.90
CA GLY A 146 -8.56 30.06 8.42
C GLY A 146 -9.52 30.73 9.41
N ILE A 147 -10.44 29.96 9.99
CA ILE A 147 -11.38 30.45 11.02
C ILE A 147 -10.60 30.91 12.26
N PHE A 148 -9.62 30.12 12.70
CA PHE A 148 -8.78 30.46 13.86
C PHE A 148 -7.98 31.76 13.62
N SER A 149 -7.38 31.93 12.44
CA SER A 149 -6.70 33.17 12.04
C SER A 149 -7.64 34.38 12.03
N LEU A 150 -8.88 34.23 11.54
CA LEU A 150 -9.89 35.29 11.55
C LEU A 150 -10.30 35.70 12.97
N ILE A 151 -10.49 34.73 13.88
CA ILE A 151 -10.80 34.99 15.29
C ILE A 151 -9.66 35.78 15.96
N LEU A 152 -8.41 35.35 15.76
CA LEU A 152 -7.24 36.06 16.31
C LEU A 152 -7.10 37.49 15.77
N LEU A 153 -7.37 37.69 14.49
CA LEU A 153 -7.35 39.01 13.87
C LEU A 153 -8.45 39.90 14.46
N PHE A 154 -9.67 39.38 14.62
CA PHE A 154 -10.78 40.11 15.24
C PHE A 154 -10.48 40.50 16.69
N LEU A 155 -9.92 39.59 17.49
CA LEU A 155 -9.53 39.86 18.87
C LEU A 155 -8.43 40.94 18.95
N THR A 156 -7.44 40.87 18.07
CA THR A 156 -6.36 41.88 17.98
C THR A 156 -6.92 43.26 17.62
N VAL A 157 -7.79 43.34 16.60
CA VAL A 157 -8.43 44.60 16.19
C VAL A 157 -9.33 45.17 17.28
N LYS A 158 -10.11 44.32 17.98
CA LYS A 158 -10.95 44.73 19.11
C LYS A 158 -10.10 45.26 20.27
N ARG A 159 -8.96 44.62 20.56
CA ARG A 159 -8.02 45.06 21.60
C ARG A 159 -7.37 46.40 21.27
N ILE A 160 -6.98 46.63 20.01
CA ILE A 160 -6.40 47.90 19.55
C ILE A 160 -7.46 49.03 19.59
N ARG A 161 -8.72 48.76 19.22
CA ARG A 161 -9.80 49.74 19.33
C ARG A 161 -10.18 50.06 20.77
N GLY A 162 -10.17 49.07 21.67
CA GLY A 162 -10.49 49.26 23.09
C GLY A 162 -9.43 50.03 23.89
N ASN A 163 -8.18 50.09 23.41
CA ASN A 163 -7.09 50.85 24.05
C ASN A 163 -6.98 52.31 23.57
N ARG A 164 -7.91 52.77 22.72
CA ARG A 164 -7.95 54.13 22.14
C ARG A 164 -9.15 54.98 22.63
N GLY A 165 -9.90 54.50 23.62
CA GLY A 165 -10.94 55.26 24.34
C GLY A 165 -10.52 55.44 25.79
#